data_AF-A0AAP1E3U4-F1
#
_entry.id   AF-A0AAP1E3U4-F1
#
_cell.length_a   1.000
_cell.length_b   1.000
_cell.length_c   1.000
_cell.angle_alpha   90.00
_cell.angle_beta   90.00
_cell.angle_gamma   90.00
#
_symmetry.space_group_name_H-M   'P 1'
#
loop_
_entity.id
_entity.type
_entity.pdbx_description
1 polymer ?
#
loop_
_entity_poly.entity_id
_entity_poly.type
_entity_poly.pdbx_seq_one_letter_code
_entity_poly.pdbx_strand_id
1 'polypeptide(L)' 'MEKIVPEEYNWQIFEISYHPEGIGNLSNLMIPEYQSNANFLIDINRRLISVKVEFVSFDSKQFYAYKVNE' A
#
# COMPACT_ATOMS: atom_id res chain seq x y z
N MET A 1 5.61 4.18 -31.17
CA MET A 1 5.71 3.31 -29.98
C MET A 1 5.96 4.20 -28.79
N GLU A 2 5.12 4.11 -27.76
CA GLU A 2 5.39 4.78 -26.49
C GLU A 2 6.71 4.26 -25.91
N LYS A 3 7.50 5.19 -25.38
CA LYS A 3 8.79 4.89 -24.78
C LYS A 3 8.50 4.28 -23.41
N ILE A 4 8.69 2.97 -23.28
CA ILE A 4 8.57 2.26 -22.01
C ILE A 4 9.68 2.78 -21.10
N VAL A 5 9.34 3.48 -20.02
CA VAL A 5 10.29 3.92 -18.99
C VAL A 5 10.42 2.78 -17.98
N PRO A 6 11.54 2.05 -17.92
CA PRO A 6 11.65 0.84 -17.08
C PRO A 6 11.41 1.11 -15.58
N GLU A 7 11.70 2.33 -15.12
CA GLU A 7 11.41 2.76 -13.75
C GLU A 7 9.91 2.74 -13.40
N GLU A 8 9.02 2.84 -14.39
CA GLU A 8 7.57 2.80 -14.20
C GLU A 8 7.00 1.38 -14.06
N TYR A 9 7.80 0.33 -14.29
CA TYR A 9 7.34 -1.06 -14.29
C TYR A 9 7.97 -1.95 -13.21
N ASN A 10 8.96 -1.43 -12.47
CA ASN A 10 9.61 -2.14 -11.37
C ASN A 10 9.01 -1.72 -10.02
N TRP A 11 7.71 -1.94 -9.83
CA TRP A 11 7.05 -1.70 -8.55
C TRP A 11 7.32 -2.90 -7.64
N GLN A 12 8.24 -2.73 -6.69
CA GLN A 12 8.56 -3.75 -5.70
C GLN A 12 7.86 -3.43 -4.39
N ILE A 13 7.05 -4.38 -3.92
CA ILE A 13 6.48 -4.35 -2.57
C ILE A 13 7.55 -4.89 -1.62
N PHE A 14 7.89 -4.12 -0.60
CA PHE A 14 8.82 -4.52 0.45
C PHE A 14 8.07 -5.09 1.66
N GLU A 15 6.96 -4.47 2.05
CA GLU A 15 6.18 -4.87 3.21
C GLU A 15 4.70 -4.55 3.03
N ILE A 16 3.85 -5.41 3.57
CA ILE A 16 2.43 -5.15 3.75
C ILE A 16 2.09 -5.49 5.20
N SER A 17 1.48 -4.55 5.91
CA SER A 17 0.91 -4.82 7.23
C SER A 17 -0.57 -4.47 7.26
N TYR A 18 -1.33 -5.33 7.95
CA TYR A 18 -2.76 -5.18 8.16
C TYR A 18 -3.04 -4.94 9.64
N HIS A 19 -3.85 -3.93 9.92
CA HIS A 19 -4.20 -3.49 11.26
C HIS A 19 -5.72 -3.42 11.36
N PRO A 20 -6.39 -4.44 11.95
CA PRO A 20 -7.85 -4.53 11.93
C PRO A 20 -8.54 -3.38 12.66
N GLU A 21 -7.92 -2.87 13.73
CA GLU A 21 -8.39 -1.70 14.47
C GLU A 21 -7.99 -0.36 13.82
N GLY A 22 -7.23 -0.43 12.73
CA GLY A 22 -6.63 0.69 12.04
C GLY A 22 -5.45 1.34 12.77
N ILE A 23 -4.79 2.28 12.10
CA ILE A 23 -3.45 2.81 12.46
C ILE A 23 -3.53 4.26 12.93
N GLY A 24 -4.73 4.83 12.94
CA GLY A 24 -4.99 6.19 13.41
C GLY A 24 -5.91 6.96 12.49
N ASN A 25 -6.48 8.04 13.03
CA ASN A 25 -7.41 8.88 12.31
C ASN A 25 -6.65 9.95 11.51
N LEU A 26 -6.72 9.86 10.19
CA LEU A 26 -6.36 10.94 9.27
C LEU A 26 -7.57 11.86 9.12
N SER A 27 -7.41 13.11 9.56
CA SER A 27 -8.35 14.20 9.28
C SER A 27 -7.88 14.99 8.06
N ASN A 28 -8.83 15.53 7.30
CA ASN A 28 -8.54 16.41 6.18
C ASN A 28 -8.96 17.84 6.54
N LEU A 29 -8.03 18.80 6.44
CA LEU A 29 -8.31 20.20 6.78
C LEU A 29 -9.35 20.86 5.86
N MET A 30 -9.52 20.35 4.63
CA MET A 30 -10.47 20.86 3.64
C MET A 30 -11.82 20.14 3.68
N ILE A 31 -11.90 18.98 4.33
CA ILE A 31 -13.12 18.17 4.47
C ILE A 31 -13.27 17.79 5.95
N PRO A 32 -13.87 18.65 6.78
CA PRO A 32 -13.92 18.47 8.24
C PRO A 32 -14.59 17.16 8.69
N GLU A 33 -15.51 16.63 7.89
CA GLU A 33 -16.22 15.38 8.14
C GLU A 33 -15.41 14.14 7.72
N TYR A 34 -14.33 14.33 6.97
CA TYR A 34 -13.48 13.23 6.54
C TYR A 34 -12.65 12.72 7.71
N GLN A 35 -13.03 11.54 8.18
CA GLN A 35 -12.21 10.71 9.05
C GLN A 35 -11.91 9.39 8.36
N SER A 36 -10.63 9.16 8.09
CA SER A 36 -10.14 7.88 7.61
C SER A 36 -9.29 7.23 8.67
N ASN A 37 -9.57 5.95 8.93
CA ASN A 37 -8.72 5.09 9.73
C ASN A 37 -8.16 4.02 8.78
N ALA A 38 -6.96 4.28 8.26
CA ALA A 38 -6.30 3.34 7.36
C ALA A 38 -6.00 2.03 8.10
N ASN A 39 -6.26 0.91 7.44
CA ASN A 39 -6.10 -0.43 7.99
C ASN A 39 -5.05 -1.26 7.24
N PHE A 40 -4.50 -0.73 6.15
CA PHE A 40 -3.34 -1.29 5.46
C PHE A 40 -2.21 -0.26 5.33
N LEU A 41 -0.99 -0.72 5.55
CA LEU A 41 0.23 -0.05 5.10
C LEU A 41 0.93 -0.91 4.06
N ILE A 42 1.36 -0.26 2.99
CA ILE A 42 2.07 -0.88 1.89
C ILE A 42 3.35 -0.07 1.68
N ASP A 43 4.51 -0.66 1.93
CA ASP A 43 5.79 -0.13 1.49
C ASP A 43 6.06 -0.63 0.07
N ILE A 44 6.03 0.29 -0.89
CA ILE A 44 6.28 0.02 -2.30
C ILE A 44 7.30 1.01 -2.83
N ASN A 45 8.42 0.52 -3.38
CA ASN A 45 9.51 1.37 -3.88
C ASN A 45 9.97 2.46 -2.88
N ARG A 46 10.05 2.11 -1.57
CA ARG A 46 10.39 3.03 -0.46
C ARG A 46 9.38 4.18 -0.30
N ARG A 47 8.16 4.00 -0.78
CA ARG A 47 7.03 4.89 -0.55
C ARG A 47 6.03 4.18 0.34
N LEU A 48 5.65 4.84 1.42
CA LEU A 48 4.61 4.35 2.32
C LEU A 48 3.24 4.80 1.81
N ILE A 49 2.40 3.83 1.48
CA ILE A 49 1.00 4.03 1.12
C ILE A 49 0.13 3.55 2.28
N SER A 50 -0.75 4.41 2.79
CA SER A 50 -1.78 4.03 3.76
C SER A 50 -3.15 4.07 3.09
N VAL A 51 -3.92 3.00 3.25
CA VAL A 51 -5.24 2.85 2.61
C VAL A 51 -6.24 2.29 3.62
N LYS A 52 -7.46 2.83 3.57
CA LYS A 52 -8.64 2.26 4.25
C LYS A 52 -9.47 1.49 3.23
N VAL A 53 -9.44 0.16 3.30
CA VAL A 53 -10.19 -0.74 2.39
C VAL A 53 -10.61 -2.01 3.12
N GLU A 54 -11.66 -2.66 2.63
CA GLU A 54 -12.06 -3.98 3.13
C GLU A 54 -11.12 -5.09 2.64
N PHE A 55 -10.63 -4.98 1.40
CA PHE A 55 -9.78 -5.98 0.77
C PHE A 55 -8.70 -5.33 -0.09
N VAL A 56 -7.51 -5.96 -0.13
CA VAL A 56 -6.43 -5.66 -1.07
C VAL A 56 -6.20 -6.88 -1.93
N SER A 57 -6.12 -6.69 -3.25
CA SER A 57 -5.81 -7.75 -4.21
C SER A 57 -4.70 -7.28 -5.13
N PHE A 58 -3.74 -8.16 -5.43
CA PHE A 58 -2.65 -7.90 -6.35
C PHE A 58 -2.80 -8.83 -7.55
N ASP A 59 -3.13 -8.27 -8.72
CA ASP A 59 -3.14 -9.01 -9.99
C ASP A 59 -1.73 -9.00 -10.61
N SER A 60 -0.76 -9.58 -9.89
CA SER A 60 0.61 -9.75 -10.38
C SER A 60 0.85 -11.20 -10.79
N LYS A 61 1.40 -11.40 -11.99
CA LYS A 61 1.89 -12.71 -12.45
C LYS A 61 3.22 -13.12 -11.78
N GLN A 62 3.79 -12.26 -10.94
CA GLN A 62 5.07 -12.46 -10.26
C GLN A 62 4.98 -11.90 -8.84
N PHE A 63 4.47 -12.68 -7.89
CA PHE A 63 4.57 -12.36 -6.46
C PHE A 63 5.57 -13.32 -5.83
N TYR A 64 6.67 -12.78 -5.29
CA TYR A 64 7.66 -13.53 -4.51
C TYR A 64 7.49 -13.16 -3.04
N ALA A 65 6.68 -13.93 -2.29
CA ALA A 65 6.74 -13.90 -0.83
C ALA A 65 7.88 -14.81 -0.38
N TYR A 66 8.93 -14.24 0.22
CA TYR A 66 9.89 -15.02 0.99
C TYR A 66 9.49 -14.97 2.46
N LYS A 67 9.38 -16.14 3.09
CA LYS A 67 9.22 -16.24 4.54
C LYS A 67 10.59 -16.00 5.16
N VAL A 68 10.75 -14.94 5.95
CA VAL A 68 11.92 -14.80 6.83
C VAL A 68 11.70 -15.82 7.95
N ASN A 69 12.53 -16.86 8.00
CA ASN A 69 12.58 -17.74 9.16
C ASN A 69 13.29 -16.97 10.28
N GLU A 70 12.60 -16.77 11.41
CA GLU A 70 13.20 -16.32 12.67
C GLU A 70 14.13 -17.39 13.26
#